data_AF-E1ZAK9-F1
#
_entry.id   AF-E1ZAK9-F1
#
_cell.length_a   1.000
_cell.length_b   1.000
_cell.length_c   1.000
_cell.angle_alpha   90.00
_cell.angle_beta   90.00
_cell.angle_gamma   90.00
#
_symmetry.space_group_name_H-M   'P 1'
#
loop_
_entity.id
_entity.type
_entity.pdbx_description
1 polymer ?
#
loop_
_entity_poly.entity_id
_entity_poly.type
_entity_poly.pdbx_seq_one_letter_code
_entity_poly.pdbx_strand_id
1 'polypeptide(L)'
;GTFGEAFKAGGVVLKIVPMAGSILVNGEPQKRADEILAEVSVTLTLSRLNGAGAAPGEALDNMTSGFVETFGVGVCAGGYSPALCREWHRWDKEHGSENEPVDVFKGRPDQLFVVFVVADGGVDLEHFELRTFEEVRSILLQTALTVAVAEEACQFEHRDLHWGNLLIRRSQQPAATSAVRARLRGVELEAATEGVTVTLIDFTLSRLVTVTGEVAFCDLAADPELFRGPRNSVQAETYRRMKKATRNAWQAHVPATNVYWMQYLVDTCITEKKGWGCGKDELAQLRAFKRRASACASCSELLLEDFLRAGLLID
;
A
#
# COMPACT_ATOMS: atom_id res chain seq x y z
N GLY A 1 5.38 -4.70 -12.35
CA GLY A 1 4.02 -5.11 -11.94
C GLY A 1 3.10 -5.03 -13.13
N THR A 2 1.95 -5.70 -13.12
CA THR A 2 1.12 -5.93 -14.33
C THR A 2 0.75 -4.65 -15.08
N PHE A 3 0.46 -3.55 -14.37
CA PHE A 3 -0.07 -2.34 -15.00
C PHE A 3 0.97 -1.26 -15.32
N GLY A 4 2.25 -1.45 -15.02
CA GLY A 4 3.24 -0.41 -15.29
C GLY A 4 4.62 -0.68 -14.68
N GLU A 5 5.45 0.36 -14.75
CA GLU A 5 6.86 0.31 -14.36
C GLU A 5 7.18 1.36 -13.30
N ALA A 6 8.14 1.07 -12.43
CA ALA A 6 8.61 1.98 -11.39
C ALA A 6 10.11 2.24 -11.54
N PHE A 7 10.51 3.52 -11.69
CA PHE A 7 11.90 3.92 -11.85
C PHE A 7 12.36 4.80 -10.70
N LYS A 8 13.51 4.49 -10.10
CA LYS A 8 14.17 5.41 -9.15
C LYS A 8 14.95 6.48 -9.90
N ALA A 9 14.70 7.75 -9.61
CA ALA A 9 15.40 8.88 -10.21
C ALA A 9 15.50 10.04 -9.22
N GLY A 10 16.71 10.57 -8.97
CA GLY A 10 16.89 11.82 -8.21
C GLY A 10 16.28 11.82 -6.80
N GLY A 11 16.21 10.67 -6.12
CA GLY A 11 15.62 10.54 -4.78
C GLY A 11 14.10 10.34 -4.76
N VAL A 12 13.45 10.24 -5.92
CA VAL A 12 12.03 9.93 -6.08
C VAL A 12 11.82 8.63 -6.87
N VAL A 13 10.59 8.14 -6.86
CA VAL A 13 10.13 7.02 -7.69
C VAL A 13 9.14 7.55 -8.72
N LEU A 14 9.31 7.16 -9.98
CA LEU A 14 8.40 7.42 -11.09
C LEU A 14 7.59 6.16 -11.36
N LYS A 15 6.33 6.10 -10.93
CA LYS A 15 5.39 5.03 -11.33
C LYS A 15 4.74 5.46 -12.65
N ILE A 16 5.01 4.74 -13.73
CA ILE A 16 4.56 5.05 -15.09
C ILE A 16 3.58 3.97 -15.53
N VAL A 17 2.33 4.37 -15.80
CA VAL A 17 1.22 3.47 -16.13
C VAL A 17 0.67 3.86 -17.51
N PRO A 18 0.76 2.98 -18.54
CA PRO A 18 0.12 3.22 -19.82
C PRO A 18 -1.40 3.26 -19.67
N MET A 19 -2.03 4.20 -20.37
CA MET A 19 -3.48 4.39 -20.33
C MET A 19 -4.04 4.75 -21.71
N ALA A 20 -5.33 4.44 -21.91
CA ALA A 20 -6.10 4.82 -23.09
C ALA A 20 -5.51 4.40 -24.45
N GLY A 21 -4.54 3.49 -24.47
CA GLY A 21 -4.00 2.88 -25.69
C GLY A 21 -4.69 1.57 -26.05
N SER A 22 -4.47 1.11 -27.29
CA SER A 22 -5.09 -0.10 -27.84
C SER A 22 -4.21 -1.34 -27.78
N ILE A 23 -2.93 -1.20 -27.39
CA ILE A 23 -2.04 -2.36 -27.25
C ILE A 23 -2.23 -2.99 -25.88
N LEU A 24 -2.13 -4.31 -25.83
CA LEU A 24 -2.01 -5.03 -24.57
C LEU A 24 -0.65 -4.72 -23.95
N VAL A 25 -0.62 -4.67 -22.63
CA VAL A 25 0.58 -4.45 -21.83
C VAL A 25 0.61 -5.55 -20.79
N ASN A 26 1.63 -6.41 -20.83
CA ASN A 26 1.74 -7.57 -19.93
C ASN A 26 0.52 -8.50 -20.03
N GLY A 27 -0.05 -8.62 -21.24
CA GLY A 27 -1.25 -9.42 -21.51
C GLY A 27 -2.59 -8.72 -21.22
N GLU A 28 -2.61 -7.55 -20.59
CA GLU A 28 -3.83 -6.87 -20.13
C GLU A 28 -4.16 -5.62 -20.98
N PRO A 29 -5.45 -5.26 -21.14
CA PRO A 29 -5.83 -3.99 -21.72
C PRO A 29 -5.40 -2.83 -20.82
N GLN A 30 -5.05 -1.69 -21.44
CA GLN A 30 -4.69 -0.49 -20.70
C GLN A 30 -5.91 0.11 -19.99
N LYS A 31 -5.68 0.68 -18.81
CA LYS A 31 -6.71 1.38 -18.05
C LYS A 31 -7.29 2.56 -18.82
N ARG A 32 -8.59 2.79 -18.67
CA ARG A 32 -9.30 3.96 -19.17
C ARG A 32 -8.99 5.19 -18.30
N ALA A 33 -9.26 6.37 -18.84
CA ALA A 33 -8.96 7.63 -18.16
C ALA A 33 -9.72 7.83 -16.83
N ASP A 34 -10.95 7.35 -16.74
CA ASP A 34 -11.76 7.36 -15.52
C ASP A 34 -11.25 6.36 -14.47
N GLU A 35 -10.75 5.20 -14.87
CA GLU A 35 -10.09 4.24 -13.96
C GLU A 35 -8.80 4.82 -13.38
N ILE A 36 -8.00 5.49 -14.22
CA ILE A 36 -6.81 6.23 -13.78
C ILE A 36 -7.20 7.39 -12.85
N LEU A 37 -8.26 8.13 -13.17
CA LEU A 37 -8.74 9.23 -12.34
C LEU A 37 -9.10 8.77 -10.93
N ALA A 38 -9.70 7.58 -10.80
CA ALA A 38 -9.97 6.98 -9.49
C ALA A 38 -8.66 6.75 -8.71
N GLU A 39 -7.67 6.08 -9.30
CA GLU A 39 -6.36 5.83 -8.66
C GLU A 39 -5.64 7.14 -8.27
N VAL A 40 -5.68 8.15 -9.15
CA VAL A 40 -5.12 9.49 -8.87
C VAL A 40 -5.83 10.15 -7.70
N SER A 41 -7.17 10.07 -7.66
CA SER A 41 -7.97 10.64 -6.58
C SER A 41 -7.68 9.98 -5.23
N VAL A 42 -7.53 8.65 -5.23
CA VAL A 42 -7.14 7.91 -4.01
C VAL A 42 -5.74 8.34 -3.56
N THR A 43 -4.77 8.30 -4.47
CA THR A 43 -3.36 8.62 -4.19
C THR A 43 -3.19 10.02 -3.61
N LEU A 44 -3.80 11.04 -4.23
CA LEU A 44 -3.70 12.42 -3.76
C LEU A 44 -4.44 12.65 -2.45
N THR A 45 -5.56 11.95 -2.22
CA THR A 45 -6.31 12.05 -0.95
C THR A 45 -5.48 11.49 0.20
N LEU A 46 -4.88 10.31 0.03
CA LEU A 46 -4.05 9.68 1.06
C LEU A 46 -2.76 10.44 1.31
N SER A 47 -2.11 10.96 0.26
CA SER A 47 -0.90 11.77 0.41
C SER A 47 -1.12 13.02 1.25
N ARG A 48 -2.33 13.61 1.26
CA ARG A 48 -2.66 14.80 2.06
C ARG A 48 -2.84 14.53 3.55
N LEU A 49 -3.01 13.26 3.95
CA LEU A 49 -3.12 12.89 5.37
C LEU A 49 -1.83 13.15 6.14
N ASN A 50 -0.70 13.41 5.46
CA ASN A 50 0.55 13.82 6.10
C ASN A 50 0.51 15.28 6.64
N GLY A 51 -0.59 16.00 6.46
CA GLY A 51 -0.77 17.39 6.89
C GLY A 51 -0.18 18.43 5.93
N ALA A 52 0.46 18.01 4.84
CA ALA A 52 0.97 18.90 3.81
C ALA A 52 -0.21 19.53 3.05
N GLY A 53 -0.53 20.78 3.41
CA GLY A 53 -1.65 21.54 2.84
C GLY A 53 -2.67 22.04 3.87
N ALA A 54 -2.54 21.66 5.14
CA ALA A 54 -3.32 22.27 6.23
C ALA A 54 -3.02 23.77 6.33
N ALA A 55 -4.04 24.60 6.53
CA ALA A 55 -3.84 26.03 6.73
C ALA A 55 -3.09 26.28 8.05
N PRO A 56 -2.34 27.40 8.19
CA PRO A 56 -1.69 27.73 9.46
C PRO A 56 -2.71 27.78 10.61
N GLY A 57 -2.53 26.90 11.61
CA GLY A 57 -3.41 26.79 12.77
C GLY A 57 -4.62 25.85 12.59
N GLU A 58 -4.77 25.20 11.43
CA GLU A 58 -5.77 24.16 11.21
C GLU A 58 -5.31 22.85 11.86
N ALA A 59 -6.04 22.41 12.87
CA ALA A 59 -5.87 21.10 13.49
C ALA A 59 -6.69 20.07 12.72
N LEU A 60 -6.05 19.26 11.88
CA LEU A 60 -6.71 18.12 11.23
C LEU A 60 -6.97 17.02 12.27
N ASP A 61 -8.19 16.53 12.39
CA ASP A 61 -8.53 15.47 13.36
C ASP A 61 -7.87 14.12 13.04
N ASN A 62 -7.51 13.89 11.77
CA ASN A 62 -6.94 12.64 11.29
C ASN A 62 -5.68 12.94 10.45
N MET A 63 -4.51 12.49 10.92
CA MET A 63 -3.23 12.69 10.24
C MET A 63 -2.31 11.48 10.38
N THR A 64 -1.60 11.15 9.30
CA THR A 64 -0.54 10.13 9.28
C THR A 64 0.41 10.37 8.12
N SER A 65 1.71 10.12 8.32
CA SER A 65 2.71 10.09 7.25
C SER A 65 2.95 8.68 6.70
N GLY A 66 2.12 7.71 7.04
CA GLY A 66 2.32 6.30 6.67
C GLY A 66 1.94 5.93 5.24
N PHE A 67 1.31 6.84 4.47
CA PHE A 67 1.12 6.67 3.03
C PHE A 67 2.26 7.32 2.26
N VAL A 68 2.57 6.79 1.07
CA VAL A 68 3.59 7.40 0.23
C VAL A 68 3.22 8.83 -0.17
N GLU A 69 4.16 9.75 0.04
CA GLU A 69 4.00 11.13 -0.38
C GLU A 69 4.06 11.24 -1.90
N THR A 70 3.09 11.94 -2.48
CA THR A 70 3.00 12.19 -3.91
C THR A 70 3.39 13.63 -4.21
N PHE A 71 4.53 13.82 -4.86
CA PHE A 71 5.03 15.14 -5.26
C PHE A 71 4.32 15.68 -6.51
N GLY A 72 3.83 14.80 -7.37
CA GLY A 72 3.11 15.20 -8.56
C GLY A 72 2.51 14.03 -9.33
N VAL A 73 1.49 14.35 -10.12
CA VAL A 73 0.90 13.44 -11.10
C VAL A 73 0.78 14.19 -12.41
N GLY A 74 1.25 13.57 -13.50
CA GLY A 74 1.19 14.15 -14.84
C GLY A 74 0.71 13.15 -15.87
N VAL A 75 0.08 13.65 -16.93
CA VAL A 75 -0.19 12.86 -18.14
C VAL A 75 0.86 13.20 -19.19
N CYS A 76 1.54 12.16 -19.68
CA CYS A 76 2.55 12.26 -20.72
C CYS A 76 2.05 11.59 -22.00
N ALA A 77 2.54 12.06 -23.15
CA ALA A 77 2.27 11.46 -24.45
C ALA A 77 3.57 11.09 -25.17
N GLY A 78 3.56 9.99 -25.92
CA GLY A 78 4.69 9.49 -26.69
C GLY A 78 5.28 8.19 -26.15
N GLY A 79 6.40 7.73 -26.70
CA GLY A 79 7.09 6.53 -26.20
C GLY A 79 7.94 6.80 -24.96
N TYR A 80 8.34 5.73 -24.27
CA TYR A 80 9.35 5.82 -23.20
C TYR A 80 10.63 6.51 -23.70
N SER A 81 11.24 7.32 -22.84
CA SER A 81 12.51 7.98 -23.19
C SER A 81 13.61 6.93 -23.41
N PRO A 82 14.60 7.19 -24.28
CA PRO A 82 15.71 6.27 -24.47
C PRO A 82 16.48 5.93 -23.19
N ALA A 83 16.48 6.83 -22.19
CA ALA A 83 17.08 6.57 -20.89
C ALA A 83 16.29 5.52 -20.12
N LEU A 84 14.95 5.66 -20.03
CA LEU A 84 14.11 4.70 -19.32
C LEU A 84 14.13 3.31 -19.98
N CYS A 85 14.13 3.23 -21.32
CA CYS A 85 14.29 1.95 -22.02
C CYS A 85 15.60 1.26 -21.64
N ARG A 86 16.73 2.00 -21.63
CA ARG A 86 18.03 1.43 -21.21
C ARG A 86 18.01 0.93 -19.77
N GLU A 87 17.39 1.68 -18.87
CA GLU A 87 17.27 1.30 -17.46
C GLU A 87 16.41 0.06 -17.28
N TRP A 88 15.31 -0.06 -18.02
CA TRP A 88 14.47 -1.25 -18.04
C TRP A 88 15.26 -2.49 -18.50
N HIS A 89 15.98 -2.40 -19.63
CA HIS A 89 16.81 -3.51 -20.14
C HIS A 89 17.95 -3.89 -19.20
N ARG A 90 18.55 -2.90 -18.51
CA ARG A 90 19.58 -3.15 -17.50
C ARG A 90 19.00 -3.96 -16.34
N TRP A 91 17.84 -3.53 -15.83
CA TRP A 91 17.16 -4.22 -14.74
C TRP A 91 16.77 -5.65 -15.11
N ASP A 92 16.15 -5.84 -16.28
CA ASP A 92 15.75 -7.14 -16.80
C ASP A 92 16.95 -8.09 -16.94
N LYS A 93 18.07 -7.61 -17.48
CA LYS A 93 19.30 -8.41 -17.58
C LYS A 93 19.84 -8.88 -16.23
N GLU A 94 19.70 -8.07 -15.19
CA GLU A 94 20.26 -8.33 -13.86
C GLU A 94 19.33 -9.17 -12.97
N HIS A 95 18.01 -8.99 -13.09
CA HIS A 95 17.03 -9.56 -12.16
C HIS A 95 16.01 -10.49 -12.84
N GLY A 96 15.83 -10.36 -14.16
CA GLY A 96 14.73 -10.96 -14.90
C GLY A 96 13.42 -10.21 -14.68
N SER A 97 12.80 -9.75 -15.76
CA SER A 97 11.47 -9.13 -15.73
C SER A 97 10.39 -10.13 -16.11
N GLU A 98 9.30 -10.12 -15.36
CA GLU A 98 8.04 -10.79 -15.75
C GLU A 98 7.22 -9.94 -16.73
N ASN A 99 7.51 -8.64 -16.80
CA ASN A 99 6.87 -7.69 -17.71
C ASN A 99 7.49 -7.71 -19.11
N GLU A 100 6.70 -7.34 -20.11
CA GLU A 100 7.14 -7.12 -21.48
C GLU A 100 8.00 -5.85 -21.61
N PRO A 101 8.97 -5.80 -22.54
CA PRO A 101 9.79 -4.61 -22.75
C PRO A 101 9.00 -3.35 -23.08
N VAL A 102 9.33 -2.24 -22.41
CA VAL A 102 8.71 -0.91 -22.64
C VAL A 102 8.92 -0.35 -24.05
N ASP A 103 9.81 -0.94 -24.84
CA ASP A 103 10.06 -0.62 -26.24
C ASP A 103 8.83 -0.79 -27.14
N VAL A 104 7.82 -1.55 -26.71
CA VAL A 104 6.55 -1.72 -27.44
C VAL A 104 5.84 -0.38 -27.75
N PHE A 105 6.14 0.66 -26.97
CA PHE A 105 5.60 2.02 -27.16
C PHE A 105 6.44 2.90 -28.10
N LYS A 106 7.57 2.41 -28.60
CA LYS A 106 8.45 3.17 -29.51
C LYS A 106 7.71 3.54 -30.79
N GLY A 107 7.81 4.82 -31.18
CA GLY A 107 7.17 5.33 -32.40
C GLY A 107 5.64 5.51 -32.28
N ARG A 108 5.08 5.48 -31.07
CA ARG A 108 3.65 5.74 -30.80
C ARG A 108 3.48 7.13 -30.17
N PRO A 109 3.38 8.21 -30.96
CA PRO A 109 3.30 9.58 -30.42
C PRO A 109 2.01 9.82 -29.61
N ASP A 110 0.94 9.08 -29.92
CA ASP A 110 -0.38 9.25 -29.30
C ASP A 110 -0.59 8.36 -28.06
N GLN A 111 0.38 7.51 -27.70
CA GLN A 111 0.27 6.71 -26.48
C GLN A 111 0.30 7.62 -25.26
N LEU A 112 -0.66 7.45 -24.36
CA LEU A 112 -0.74 8.20 -23.12
C LEU A 112 -0.22 7.40 -21.92
N PHE A 113 0.36 8.11 -20.97
CA PHE A 113 0.81 7.56 -19.69
C PHE A 113 0.37 8.49 -18.57
N VAL A 114 -0.04 7.92 -17.45
CA VAL A 114 0.00 8.66 -16.18
C VAL A 114 1.34 8.39 -15.50
N VAL A 115 1.97 9.45 -14.99
CA VAL A 115 3.23 9.40 -14.26
C VAL A 115 2.99 9.94 -12.87
N PHE A 116 3.16 9.08 -11.87
CA PHE A 116 3.19 9.48 -10.47
C PHE A 116 4.65 9.70 -10.07
N VAL A 117 4.93 10.87 -9.48
CA VAL A 117 6.21 11.21 -8.87
C VAL A 117 6.02 11.11 -7.37
N VAL A 118 6.58 10.08 -6.75
CA VAL A 118 6.34 9.75 -5.35
C VAL A 118 7.65 9.61 -4.57
N ALA A 119 7.58 9.75 -3.25
CA ALA A 119 8.71 9.51 -2.37
C ALA A 119 9.22 8.07 -2.47
N ASP A 120 10.53 7.88 -2.35
CA ASP A 120 11.08 6.55 -2.12
C ASP A 120 10.66 6.09 -0.71
N GLY A 121 9.89 5.01 -0.60
CA GLY A 121 9.46 4.45 0.69
C GLY A 121 10.42 3.41 1.29
N GLY A 122 11.48 3.01 0.57
CA GLY A 122 12.44 2.00 1.01
C GLY A 122 12.34 0.70 0.21
N VAL A 123 12.34 -0.42 0.93
CA VAL A 123 12.29 -1.78 0.36
C VAL A 123 10.99 -2.43 0.79
N ASP A 124 10.30 -3.11 -0.11
CA ASP A 124 9.07 -3.83 0.24
C ASP A 124 9.30 -4.97 1.24
N LEU A 125 8.26 -5.37 1.98
CA LEU A 125 8.36 -6.40 3.01
C LEU A 125 8.73 -7.78 2.43
N GLU A 126 8.45 -8.05 1.15
CA GLU A 126 8.86 -9.29 0.50
C GLU A 126 10.39 -9.41 0.50
N HIS A 127 11.09 -8.37 0.07
CA HIS A 127 12.56 -8.31 0.01
C HIS A 127 13.23 -7.85 1.31
N PHE A 128 12.51 -7.20 2.22
CA PHE A 128 13.09 -6.66 3.45
C PHE A 128 13.49 -7.76 4.45
N GLU A 129 14.70 -7.68 5.00
CA GLU A 129 15.17 -8.62 6.03
C GLU A 129 14.65 -8.20 7.41
N LEU A 130 13.73 -9.01 7.96
CA LEU A 130 13.25 -8.87 9.33
C LEU A 130 14.33 -9.27 10.33
N ARG A 131 14.40 -8.60 11.48
CA ARG A 131 15.41 -8.88 12.52
C ARG A 131 14.85 -9.40 13.83
N THR A 132 13.84 -8.74 14.39
CA THR A 132 13.32 -9.03 15.74
C THR A 132 11.80 -9.03 15.78
N PHE A 133 11.23 -9.55 16.87
CA PHE A 133 9.80 -9.55 17.12
C PHE A 133 9.23 -8.16 17.34
N GLU A 134 9.97 -7.29 18.02
CA GLU A 134 9.59 -5.89 18.24
C GLU A 134 9.47 -5.15 16.91
N GLU A 135 10.38 -5.39 15.97
CA GLU A 135 10.34 -4.84 14.62
C GLU A 135 9.05 -5.27 13.88
N VAL A 136 8.71 -6.57 13.92
CA VAL A 136 7.48 -7.07 13.30
C VAL A 136 6.23 -6.47 13.95
N ARG A 137 6.20 -6.39 15.28
CA ARG A 137 5.09 -5.76 16.01
C ARG A 137 4.96 -4.29 15.64
N SER A 138 6.08 -3.57 15.53
CA SER A 138 6.08 -2.16 15.11
C SER A 138 5.58 -2.00 13.68
N ILE A 139 6.02 -2.84 12.74
CA ILE A 139 5.53 -2.82 11.35
C ILE A 139 4.01 -3.01 11.31
N LEU A 140 3.48 -4.01 12.02
CA LEU A 140 2.04 -4.28 12.08
C LEU A 140 1.27 -3.13 12.74
N LEU A 141 1.82 -2.54 13.81
CA LEU A 141 1.22 -1.40 14.50
C LEU A 141 1.17 -0.15 13.61
N GLN A 142 2.29 0.23 12.99
CA GLN A 142 2.36 1.38 12.08
C GLN A 142 1.40 1.21 10.90
N THR A 143 1.29 -0.01 10.38
CA THR A 143 0.34 -0.35 9.30
C THR A 143 -1.10 -0.16 9.76
N ALA A 144 -1.50 -0.77 10.89
CA ALA A 144 -2.85 -0.65 11.44
C ALA A 144 -3.20 0.81 11.77
N LEU A 145 -2.27 1.55 12.36
CA LEU A 145 -2.43 2.96 12.71
C LEU A 145 -2.67 3.83 11.45
N THR A 146 -1.84 3.65 10.43
CA THR A 146 -1.96 4.36 9.16
C THR A 146 -3.31 4.11 8.50
N VAL A 147 -3.73 2.84 8.45
CA VAL A 147 -5.02 2.47 7.86
C VAL A 147 -6.19 2.98 8.70
N ALA A 148 -6.12 2.90 10.03
CA ALA A 148 -7.18 3.42 10.92
C ALA A 148 -7.41 4.93 10.74
N VAL A 149 -6.34 5.72 10.59
CA VAL A 149 -6.44 7.15 10.27
C VAL A 149 -7.19 7.38 8.96
N ALA A 150 -6.90 6.60 7.92
CA ALA A 150 -7.58 6.74 6.63
C ALA A 150 -9.01 6.18 6.62
N GLU A 151 -9.30 5.12 7.38
CA GLU A 151 -10.67 4.64 7.63
C GLU A 151 -11.52 5.77 8.21
N GLU A 152 -10.99 6.49 9.21
CA GLU A 152 -11.71 7.60 9.84
C GLU A 152 -11.79 8.83 8.93
N ALA A 153 -10.70 9.21 8.28
CA ALA A 153 -10.64 10.44 7.48
C ALA A 153 -11.47 10.36 6.19
N CYS A 154 -11.47 9.20 5.53
CA CYS A 154 -11.98 9.06 4.17
C CYS A 154 -12.59 7.70 3.87
N GLN A 155 -12.94 6.89 4.88
CA GLN A 155 -13.53 5.55 4.69
C GLN A 155 -12.66 4.66 3.80
N PHE A 156 -11.34 4.73 4.00
CA PHE A 156 -10.37 4.04 3.15
C PHE A 156 -10.38 2.53 3.34
N GLU A 157 -10.29 1.83 2.21
CA GLU A 157 -9.92 0.42 2.14
C GLU A 157 -8.78 0.24 1.12
N HIS A 158 -7.67 -0.35 1.55
CA HIS A 158 -6.53 -0.55 0.65
C HIS A 158 -6.83 -1.59 -0.42
N ARG A 159 -7.47 -2.71 -0.02
CA ARG A 159 -7.89 -3.84 -0.86
C ARG A 159 -6.79 -4.57 -1.63
N ASP A 160 -5.54 -4.20 -1.46
CA ASP A 160 -4.40 -4.89 -2.07
C ASP A 160 -3.11 -4.78 -1.25
N LEU A 161 -3.22 -4.82 0.08
CA LEU A 161 -2.08 -4.60 0.96
C LEU A 161 -1.26 -5.89 1.15
N HIS A 162 -0.77 -6.46 0.04
CA HIS A 162 0.20 -7.55 0.08
C HIS A 162 1.58 -7.02 0.48
N TRP A 163 2.51 -7.92 0.81
CA TRP A 163 3.86 -7.55 1.30
C TRP A 163 4.71 -6.72 0.33
N GLY A 164 4.36 -6.70 -0.97
CA GLY A 164 4.97 -5.85 -1.98
C GLY A 164 4.55 -4.40 -1.88
N ASN A 165 3.37 -4.14 -1.30
CA ASN A 165 2.78 -2.82 -1.11
C ASN A 165 3.05 -2.23 0.29
N LEU A 166 3.90 -2.89 1.07
CA LEU A 166 4.35 -2.46 2.39
C LEU A 166 5.84 -2.14 2.33
N LEU A 167 6.19 -0.88 2.08
CA LEU A 167 7.58 -0.45 2.06
C LEU A 167 8.10 -0.22 3.49
N ILE A 168 9.35 -0.61 3.72
CA ILE A 168 10.03 -0.50 4.99
C ILE A 168 11.36 0.20 4.78
N ARG A 169 11.59 1.23 5.59
CA ARG A 169 12.88 1.91 5.70
C ARG A 169 13.47 1.67 7.07
N ARG A 170 14.68 1.13 7.10
CA ARG A 170 15.47 0.99 8.32
C ARG A 170 16.16 2.32 8.65
N SER A 171 15.96 2.83 9.86
CA SER A 171 16.66 4.01 10.35
C SER A 171 18.14 3.70 10.53
N GLN A 172 19.00 4.66 10.20
CA GLN A 172 20.42 4.61 10.55
C GLN A 172 20.72 5.18 11.94
N GLN A 173 19.71 5.78 12.60
CA GLN A 173 19.82 6.26 13.97
C GLN A 173 19.39 5.18 14.98
N PRO A 174 19.88 5.22 16.23
CA PRO A 174 19.53 4.24 17.26
C PRO A 174 18.01 4.21 17.52
N ALA A 175 17.44 2.99 17.52
CA ALA A 175 16.00 2.75 17.62
C ALA A 175 15.31 3.34 18.87
N ALA A 176 16.07 3.59 19.94
CA ALA A 176 15.55 3.85 21.28
C ALA A 176 14.77 5.17 21.47
N THR A 177 14.63 6.02 20.44
CA THR A 177 13.95 7.33 20.55
C THR A 177 13.10 7.74 19.35
N SER A 178 13.00 6.89 18.32
CA SER A 178 12.19 7.23 17.14
C SER A 178 10.78 6.66 17.26
N ALA A 179 9.79 7.54 17.11
CA ALA A 179 8.38 7.18 17.01
C ALA A 179 7.78 7.78 15.74
N VAL A 180 6.79 7.10 15.15
CA VAL A 180 5.90 7.74 14.18
C VAL A 180 4.75 8.38 14.93
N ARG A 181 4.36 9.58 14.49
CA ARG A 181 3.23 10.33 15.05
C ARG A 181 2.05 10.24 14.11
N ALA A 182 0.87 10.10 14.68
CA ALA A 182 -0.39 10.16 13.98
C ALA A 182 -1.42 10.87 14.85
N ARG A 183 -2.45 11.41 14.23
CA ARG A 183 -3.63 11.92 14.92
C ARG A 183 -4.83 11.12 14.45
N LEU A 184 -5.66 10.66 15.38
CA LEU A 184 -6.88 9.89 15.09
C LEU A 184 -8.01 10.45 15.93
N ARG A 185 -9.07 10.96 15.28
CA ARG A 185 -10.22 11.60 15.94
C ARG A 185 -9.81 12.70 16.91
N GLY A 186 -8.81 13.48 16.53
CA GLY A 186 -8.29 14.58 17.34
C GLY A 186 -7.29 14.17 18.41
N VAL A 187 -7.07 12.87 18.66
CA VAL A 187 -6.14 12.35 19.68
C VAL A 187 -4.77 12.11 19.08
N GLU A 188 -3.73 12.61 19.74
CA GLU A 188 -2.33 12.39 19.34
C GLU A 188 -1.87 10.98 19.76
N LEU A 189 -1.25 10.27 18.82
CA LEU A 189 -0.81 8.90 18.96
C LEU A 189 0.65 8.79 18.54
N GLU A 190 1.46 8.11 19.34
CA GLU A 190 2.84 7.77 18.97
C GLU A 190 3.04 6.25 18.96
N ALA A 191 3.66 5.73 17.90
CA ALA A 191 4.07 4.33 17.81
C ALA A 191 5.59 4.23 17.69
N ALA A 192 6.22 3.50 18.62
CA ALA A 192 7.66 3.26 18.58
C ALA A 192 8.07 2.56 17.27
N THR A 193 9.09 3.07 16.59
CA THR A 193 9.49 2.55 15.26
C THR A 193 10.28 1.26 15.34
N GLU A 194 10.92 0.96 16.48
CA GLU A 194 11.87 -0.15 16.61
C GLU A 194 12.96 -0.12 15.52
N GLY A 195 13.33 1.09 15.08
CA GLY A 195 14.32 1.31 14.04
C GLY A 195 13.83 1.11 12.60
N VAL A 196 12.52 0.95 12.38
CA VAL A 196 11.92 0.84 11.04
C VAL A 196 10.69 1.74 10.85
N THR A 197 10.53 2.30 9.66
CA THR A 197 9.35 3.10 9.30
C THR A 197 8.62 2.44 8.14
N VAL A 198 7.29 2.36 8.25
CA VAL A 198 6.40 1.78 7.23
C VAL A 198 5.88 2.86 6.28
N THR A 199 5.76 2.53 5.00
CA THR A 199 5.09 3.35 3.98
C THR A 199 4.21 2.47 3.10
N LEU A 200 2.92 2.77 3.06
CA LEU A 200 1.94 2.06 2.23
C LEU A 200 1.93 2.64 0.80
N ILE A 201 1.93 1.76 -0.20
CA ILE A 201 1.94 2.12 -1.62
C ILE A 201 0.86 1.36 -2.40
N ASP A 202 0.74 1.74 -3.67
CA ASP A 202 -0.12 1.10 -4.67
C ASP A 202 -1.59 1.00 -4.30
N PHE A 203 -2.32 2.06 -4.69
CA PHE A 203 -3.74 2.19 -4.41
C PHE A 203 -4.62 1.79 -5.59
N THR A 204 -4.08 0.96 -6.49
CA THR A 204 -4.74 0.52 -7.73
C THR A 204 -6.13 -0.08 -7.47
N LEU A 205 -6.27 -0.93 -6.44
CA LEU A 205 -7.53 -1.62 -6.12
C LEU A 205 -8.31 -0.94 -4.99
N SER A 206 -7.80 0.17 -4.46
CA SER A 206 -8.31 0.80 -3.26
C SER A 206 -9.67 1.47 -3.46
N ARG A 207 -10.27 1.86 -2.33
CA ARG A 207 -11.54 2.60 -2.26
C ARG A 207 -11.48 3.64 -1.17
N LEU A 208 -11.96 4.86 -1.43
CA LEU A 208 -12.23 5.88 -0.41
C LEU A 208 -13.32 6.85 -0.86
N VAL A 209 -13.74 7.72 0.06
CA VAL A 209 -14.52 8.92 -0.21
C VAL A 209 -13.55 10.09 -0.36
N THR A 210 -13.54 10.73 -1.52
CA THR A 210 -12.66 11.87 -1.81
C THR A 210 -13.10 13.11 -1.03
N VAL A 211 -12.28 14.15 -1.07
CA VAL A 211 -12.63 15.48 -0.50
C VAL A 211 -13.86 16.12 -1.14
N THR A 212 -14.28 15.68 -2.33
CA THR A 212 -15.53 16.13 -3.00
C THR A 212 -16.76 15.37 -2.52
N GLY A 213 -16.59 14.33 -1.67
CA GLY A 213 -17.66 13.45 -1.22
C GLY A 213 -17.98 12.31 -2.20
N GLU A 214 -17.24 12.21 -3.31
CA GLU A 214 -17.41 11.14 -4.31
C GLU A 214 -16.67 9.87 -3.90
N VAL A 215 -17.17 8.71 -4.29
CA VAL A 215 -16.47 7.43 -4.02
C VAL A 215 -15.50 7.16 -5.17
N ALA A 216 -14.20 7.26 -4.89
CA ALA A 216 -13.16 6.77 -5.80
C ALA A 216 -12.87 5.31 -5.45
N PHE A 217 -13.02 4.40 -6.43
CA PHE A 217 -12.79 2.98 -6.24
C PHE A 217 -12.45 2.28 -7.56
N CYS A 218 -11.77 1.14 -7.46
CA CYS A 218 -11.64 0.19 -8.57
C CYS A 218 -12.75 -0.87 -8.48
N ASP A 219 -13.50 -1.09 -9.56
CA ASP A 219 -14.53 -2.13 -9.60
C ASP A 219 -13.92 -3.50 -9.90
N LEU A 220 -13.58 -4.25 -8.85
CA LEU A 220 -12.99 -5.57 -9.00
C LEU A 220 -13.98 -6.61 -9.56
N ALA A 221 -15.28 -6.30 -9.69
CA ALA A 221 -16.22 -7.18 -10.37
C ALA A 221 -15.89 -7.34 -11.86
N ALA A 222 -15.19 -6.36 -12.45
CA ALA A 222 -14.74 -6.37 -13.83
C ALA A 222 -13.56 -7.33 -14.08
N ASP A 223 -12.87 -7.79 -13.03
CA ASP A 223 -11.76 -8.75 -13.11
C ASP A 223 -12.08 -10.04 -12.30
N PRO A 224 -12.73 -11.04 -12.93
CA PRO A 224 -12.98 -12.32 -12.30
C PRO A 224 -11.72 -13.15 -12.01
N GLU A 225 -10.62 -12.94 -12.75
CA GLU A 225 -9.40 -13.75 -12.65
C GLU A 225 -8.64 -13.47 -11.34
N LEU A 226 -8.71 -12.24 -10.83
CA LEU A 226 -8.20 -11.86 -9.50
C LEU A 226 -8.65 -12.83 -8.39
N PHE A 227 -9.85 -13.39 -8.50
CA PHE A 227 -10.42 -14.30 -7.50
C PHE A 227 -10.18 -15.79 -7.78
N ARG A 228 -9.54 -16.12 -8.91
CA ARG A 228 -9.24 -17.49 -9.34
C ARG A 228 -7.81 -17.93 -9.04
N GLY A 229 -7.03 -17.10 -8.33
CA GLY A 229 -5.68 -17.44 -7.89
C GLY A 229 -5.61 -18.77 -7.11
N PRO A 230 -4.40 -19.35 -6.97
CA PRO A 230 -4.21 -20.71 -6.45
C PRO A 230 -4.91 -20.99 -5.12
N ARG A 231 -5.41 -22.22 -4.94
CA ARG A 231 -5.89 -22.65 -3.62
C ARG A 231 -4.73 -22.66 -2.63
N ASN A 232 -5.02 -22.30 -1.38
CA ASN A 232 -4.05 -22.18 -0.28
C ASN A 232 -3.00 -21.06 -0.42
N SER A 233 -3.05 -20.23 -1.47
CA SER A 233 -2.34 -18.94 -1.46
C SER A 233 -3.04 -18.00 -0.47
N VAL A 234 -2.27 -17.47 0.49
CA VAL A 234 -2.79 -16.53 1.50
C VAL A 234 -3.35 -15.28 0.82
N GLN A 235 -2.67 -14.79 -0.22
CA GLN A 235 -3.12 -13.62 -1.00
C GLN A 235 -4.42 -13.92 -1.76
N ALA A 236 -4.47 -15.04 -2.51
CA ALA A 236 -5.65 -15.42 -3.26
C ALA A 236 -6.88 -15.64 -2.37
N GLU A 237 -6.68 -16.24 -1.20
CA GLU A 237 -7.76 -16.41 -0.22
C GLU A 237 -8.22 -15.07 0.37
N THR A 238 -7.31 -14.12 0.55
CA THR A 238 -7.65 -12.76 1.01
C THR A 238 -8.57 -12.05 0.00
N TYR A 239 -8.29 -12.13 -1.30
CA TYR A 239 -9.22 -11.62 -2.33
C TYR A 239 -10.59 -12.30 -2.27
N ARG A 240 -10.66 -13.63 -2.10
CA ARG A 240 -11.94 -14.35 -1.99
C ARG A 240 -12.73 -13.92 -0.74
N ARG A 241 -12.05 -13.71 0.39
CA ARG A 241 -12.66 -13.21 1.63
C ARG A 241 -13.24 -11.82 1.45
N MET A 242 -12.51 -10.90 0.80
CA MET A 242 -13.02 -9.58 0.45
C MET A 242 -14.26 -9.67 -0.43
N LYS A 243 -14.21 -10.45 -1.53
CA LYS A 243 -15.36 -10.64 -2.44
C LYS A 243 -16.60 -11.14 -1.72
N LYS A 244 -16.43 -12.08 -0.78
CA LYS A 244 -17.52 -12.60 0.06
C LYS A 244 -18.09 -11.50 0.97
N ALA A 245 -17.24 -10.73 1.64
CA ALA A 245 -17.65 -9.68 2.57
C ALA A 245 -18.35 -8.51 1.85
N THR A 246 -17.82 -8.08 0.70
CA THR A 246 -18.41 -7.02 -0.13
C THR A 246 -19.62 -7.49 -0.91
N ARG A 247 -19.90 -8.81 -0.95
CA ARG A 247 -20.90 -9.42 -1.84
C ARG A 247 -20.69 -9.01 -3.30
N ASN A 248 -19.42 -8.83 -3.70
CA ASN A 248 -18.99 -8.32 -5.00
C ASN A 248 -19.47 -6.88 -5.32
N ALA A 249 -19.89 -6.10 -4.32
CA ALA A 249 -20.24 -4.69 -4.46
C ALA A 249 -19.06 -3.79 -4.02
N TRP A 250 -18.13 -3.53 -4.93
CA TRP A 250 -16.86 -2.88 -4.62
C TRP A 250 -16.96 -1.37 -4.35
N GLN A 251 -18.07 -0.71 -4.68
CA GLN A 251 -18.27 0.67 -4.25
C GLN A 251 -18.57 0.81 -2.75
N ALA A 252 -19.14 -0.24 -2.13
CA ALA A 252 -19.55 -0.23 -0.73
C ALA A 252 -18.36 -0.06 0.21
N HIS A 253 -18.59 0.58 1.37
CA HIS A 253 -17.61 0.67 2.45
C HIS A 253 -17.67 -0.58 3.33
N VAL A 254 -16.61 -1.38 3.33
CA VAL A 254 -16.47 -2.62 4.09
C VAL A 254 -15.09 -2.66 4.75
N PRO A 255 -14.83 -1.91 5.84
CA PRO A 255 -13.51 -1.77 6.45
C PRO A 255 -12.89 -3.10 6.94
N ALA A 256 -13.71 -4.14 7.11
CA ALA A 256 -13.23 -5.50 7.39
C ALA A 256 -12.25 -6.03 6.32
N THR A 257 -12.25 -5.49 5.10
CA THR A 257 -11.25 -5.83 4.07
C THR A 257 -9.83 -5.46 4.52
N ASN A 258 -9.64 -4.33 5.23
CA ASN A 258 -8.35 -3.94 5.80
C ASN A 258 -7.87 -4.93 6.87
N VAL A 259 -8.79 -5.39 7.72
CA VAL A 259 -8.50 -6.41 8.74
C VAL A 259 -8.04 -7.72 8.08
N TYR A 260 -8.63 -8.10 6.94
CA TYR A 260 -8.19 -9.29 6.20
C TYR A 260 -6.75 -9.16 5.70
N TRP A 261 -6.36 -7.98 5.23
CA TRP A 261 -4.97 -7.71 4.86
C TRP A 261 -4.02 -7.66 6.06
N MET A 262 -4.45 -7.15 7.21
CA MET A 262 -3.65 -7.25 8.44
C MET A 262 -3.40 -8.71 8.82
N GLN A 263 -4.41 -9.59 8.68
CA GLN A 263 -4.23 -11.03 8.92
C GLN A 263 -3.31 -11.68 7.88
N TYR A 264 -3.38 -11.25 6.61
CA TYR A 264 -2.44 -11.67 5.57
C TYR A 264 -1.00 -11.31 5.97
N LEU A 265 -0.74 -10.07 6.39
CA LEU A 265 0.61 -9.63 6.79
C LEU A 265 1.15 -10.44 7.97
N VAL A 266 0.30 -10.78 8.95
CA VAL A 266 0.68 -11.65 10.06
C VAL A 266 1.05 -13.06 9.57
N ASP A 267 0.24 -13.65 8.68
CA ASP A 267 0.56 -14.95 8.08
C ASP A 267 1.89 -14.90 7.32
N THR A 268 2.09 -13.87 6.50
CA THR A 268 3.32 -13.66 5.73
C THR A 268 4.55 -13.59 6.65
N CYS A 269 4.48 -12.87 7.77
CA CYS A 269 5.57 -12.80 8.75
C CYS A 269 5.86 -14.16 9.40
N ILE A 270 4.85 -15.03 9.55
CA ILE A 270 4.97 -16.36 10.16
C ILE A 270 5.48 -17.40 9.16
N THR A 271 4.99 -17.39 7.92
CA THR A 271 5.17 -18.51 6.96
C THR A 271 6.24 -18.22 5.91
N GLU A 272 6.30 -16.99 5.41
CA GLU A 272 7.17 -16.64 4.28
C GLU A 272 8.50 -16.04 4.73
N LYS A 273 8.47 -15.22 5.80
CA LYS A 273 9.69 -14.60 6.34
C LYS A 273 10.47 -15.62 7.19
N LYS A 274 11.74 -15.85 6.85
CA LYS A 274 12.64 -16.81 7.52
C LYS A 274 13.84 -16.10 8.13
N GLY A 275 14.49 -16.76 9.09
CA GLY A 275 15.81 -16.36 9.59
C GLY A 275 15.82 -15.17 10.56
N TRP A 276 14.67 -14.55 10.82
CA TRP A 276 14.55 -13.48 11.81
C TRP A 276 14.36 -14.05 13.22
N GLY A 277 14.82 -13.32 14.24
CA GLY A 277 14.85 -13.78 15.63
C GLY A 277 13.47 -13.87 16.26
N CYS A 278 12.70 -14.91 15.90
CA CYS A 278 11.37 -15.18 16.41
C CYS A 278 11.32 -16.53 17.14
N GLY A 279 11.16 -16.48 18.46
CA GLY A 279 10.98 -17.63 19.32
C GLY A 279 9.60 -18.29 19.16
N LYS A 280 9.44 -19.49 19.72
CA LYS A 280 8.16 -20.22 19.67
C LYS A 280 7.01 -19.46 20.35
N ASP A 281 7.30 -18.78 21.46
CA ASP A 281 6.31 -18.02 22.22
C ASP A 281 5.86 -16.77 21.47
N GLU A 282 6.78 -16.09 20.79
CA GLU A 282 6.50 -14.93 19.92
C GLU A 282 5.65 -15.33 18.71
N LEU A 283 5.97 -16.46 18.06
CA LEU A 283 5.10 -17.03 17.02
C LEU A 283 3.71 -17.39 17.56
N ALA A 284 3.61 -17.88 18.80
CA ALA A 284 2.34 -18.16 19.43
C ALA A 284 1.54 -16.86 19.69
N GLN A 285 2.21 -15.77 20.07
CA GLN A 285 1.60 -14.45 20.21
C GLN A 285 1.06 -13.92 18.89
N LEU A 286 1.82 -13.98 17.79
CA LEU A 286 1.34 -13.57 16.46
C LEU A 286 0.10 -14.36 16.02
N ARG A 287 0.13 -15.69 16.22
CA ARG A 287 -1.04 -16.54 15.91
C ARG A 287 -2.24 -16.20 16.79
N ALA A 288 -2.03 -15.88 18.06
CA ALA A 288 -3.09 -15.48 18.97
C ALA A 288 -3.69 -14.13 18.57
N PHE A 289 -2.85 -13.15 18.24
CA PHE A 289 -3.27 -11.85 17.69
C PHE A 289 -4.10 -12.03 16.43
N LYS A 290 -3.62 -12.79 15.43
CA LYS A 290 -4.38 -13.06 14.19
C LYS A 290 -5.78 -13.63 14.46
N ARG A 291 -5.89 -14.57 15.42
CA ARG A 291 -7.19 -15.16 15.79
C ARG A 291 -8.12 -14.09 16.36
N ARG A 292 -7.65 -13.26 17.28
CA ARG A 292 -8.47 -12.19 17.89
C ARG A 292 -8.83 -11.09 16.89
N ALA A 293 -7.90 -10.73 16.00
CA ALA A 293 -8.12 -9.80 14.90
C ALA A 293 -9.32 -10.16 14.00
N SER A 294 -9.69 -11.45 13.90
CA SER A 294 -10.88 -11.87 13.14
C SER A 294 -12.22 -11.37 13.70
N ALA A 295 -12.25 -10.92 14.96
CA ALA A 295 -13.43 -10.35 15.59
C ALA A 295 -13.53 -8.83 15.36
N CYS A 296 -12.47 -8.17 14.89
CA CYS A 296 -12.46 -6.74 14.62
C CYS A 296 -13.12 -6.42 13.28
N ALA A 297 -13.90 -5.34 13.24
CA ALA A 297 -14.55 -4.86 12.03
C ALA A 297 -13.71 -3.86 11.22
N SER A 298 -12.64 -3.30 11.81
CA SER A 298 -11.79 -2.25 11.22
C SER A 298 -10.39 -2.24 11.82
N CYS A 299 -9.45 -1.54 11.18
CA CYS A 299 -8.13 -1.28 11.77
C CYS A 299 -8.22 -0.37 13.01
N SER A 300 -9.20 0.53 13.05
CA SER A 300 -9.49 1.32 14.25
C SER A 300 -9.79 0.44 15.48
N GLU A 301 -10.53 -0.66 15.31
CA GLU A 301 -10.75 -1.64 16.38
C GLU A 301 -9.49 -2.49 16.66
N LEU A 302 -8.69 -2.81 15.64
CA LEU A 302 -7.44 -3.55 15.84
C LEU A 302 -6.43 -2.80 16.72
N LEU A 303 -6.43 -1.47 16.71
CA LEU A 303 -5.57 -0.68 17.60
C LEU A 303 -5.91 -0.86 19.09
N LEU A 304 -7.11 -1.35 19.42
CA LEU A 304 -7.53 -1.65 20.78
C LEU A 304 -7.12 -3.06 21.24
N GLU A 305 -6.68 -3.92 20.32
CA GLU A 305 -6.19 -5.26 20.66
C GLU A 305 -4.85 -5.15 21.41
N ASP A 306 -4.73 -5.84 22.54
CA ASP A 306 -3.58 -5.73 23.47
C ASP A 306 -2.22 -5.85 22.77
N PHE A 307 -2.13 -6.70 21.74
CA PHE A 307 -0.90 -6.91 20.98
C PHE A 307 -0.39 -5.62 20.31
N LEU A 308 -1.28 -4.83 19.72
CA LEU A 308 -0.91 -3.56 19.08
C LEU A 308 -0.95 -2.42 20.09
N ARG A 309 -1.96 -2.39 20.96
CA ARG A 309 -2.16 -1.33 21.96
C ARG A 309 -0.96 -1.13 22.86
N ALA A 310 -0.22 -2.21 23.18
CA ALA A 310 0.98 -2.16 24.01
C ALA A 310 2.13 -1.34 23.40
N GLY A 311 2.15 -1.12 22.08
CA GLY A 311 3.16 -0.29 21.40
C GLY A 311 2.72 1.15 21.11
N LEU A 312 1.50 1.52 21.53
CA LEU A 312 0.88 2.82 21.23
C LEU A 312 0.87 3.71 22.48
N LEU A 313 1.46 4.89 22.37
CA LEU A 313 1.35 5.97 23.34
C LEU A 313 0.19 6.88 22.92
N ILE A 314 -0.60 7.31 23.89
CA ILE A 314 -1.77 8.18 23.70
C ILE A 314 -1.57 9.37 24.61
N ASP A 315 -1.49 10.56 24.03
CA ASP A 315 -1.33 11.84 24.75
C ASP A 315 -2.67 12.57 24.93
#